data_AF-A0A3N5P336-F1
#
_entry.id   AF-A0A3N5P336-F1
#
_cell.length_a   1.000
_cell.length_b   1.000
_cell.length_c   1.000
_cell.angle_alpha   90.00
_cell.angle_beta   90.00
_cell.angle_gamma   90.00
#
_symmetry.space_group_name_H-M   'P 1'
#
loop_
_entity.id
_entity.type
_entity.pdbx_description
1 polymer ?
#
loop_
_entity_poly.entity_id
_entity_poly.type
_entity_poly.pdbx_seq_one_letter_code
_entity_poly.pdbx_strand_id
1 'polypeptide(L)'
;MSIVGTLTLPVLTLESVGYPEEVEYLGLSMCLSNLAVSQLCKYKFDSMVKFGDVYVGAGPDGIFTLEDSDTFDGGEIDSVVELPLTDLGVSYQKRLRKIHVGFETNGSLKVTVSNDEGNEREYTLTPLNTSNLQHGSRVSVNRDGKGRYWKLRLENIDGCDFSLDSIEVIPIILARKPSGL
;
A
#
# COMPACT_ATOMS: atom_id res chain seq x y z
N MET A 1 9.13 -16.09 -17.26
CA MET A 1 9.68 -17.42 -17.63
C MET A 1 10.65 -17.20 -18.79
N SER A 2 11.94 -17.54 -18.66
CA SER A 2 12.95 -17.30 -19.70
C SER A 2 12.91 -18.38 -20.79
N ILE A 3 13.06 -17.99 -22.05
CA ILE A 3 13.19 -18.94 -23.16
C ILE A 3 14.68 -19.13 -23.45
N VAL A 4 15.13 -20.38 -23.44
CA VAL A 4 16.52 -20.74 -23.75
C VAL A 4 16.55 -21.49 -25.07
N GLY A 5 17.30 -20.95 -26.04
CA GLY A 5 17.59 -21.60 -27.31
C GLY A 5 19.07 -21.99 -27.37
N THR A 6 19.35 -23.27 -27.62
CA THR A 6 20.72 -23.78 -27.74
C THR A 6 20.97 -24.31 -29.15
N LEU A 7 22.06 -23.85 -29.78
CA LEU A 7 22.59 -24.40 -31.03
C LEU A 7 23.96 -25.02 -30.77
N THR A 8 24.11 -26.30 -31.08
CA THR A 8 25.36 -27.04 -30.85
C THR A 8 26.00 -27.45 -32.17
N LEU A 9 27.21 -26.95 -32.40
CA LEU A 9 28.11 -27.36 -33.49
C LEU A 9 29.33 -28.09 -32.87
N PRO A 10 30.04 -28.95 -33.62
CA PRO A 10 31.07 -29.83 -33.06
C PRO A 10 32.23 -29.15 -32.31
N VAL A 11 32.41 -27.83 -32.45
CA VAL A 11 33.46 -27.06 -31.74
C VAL A 11 32.89 -25.77 -31.11
N LEU A 12 31.58 -25.56 -31.11
CA LEU A 12 30.97 -24.32 -30.61
C LEU A 12 29.55 -24.57 -30.09
N THR A 13 29.31 -24.13 -28.86
CA THR A 13 27.97 -24.06 -28.28
C THR A 13 27.58 -22.60 -28.13
N LEU A 14 26.44 -22.22 -28.71
CA LEU A 14 25.83 -20.91 -28.53
C LEU A 14 24.56 -21.06 -27.70
N GLU A 15 24.52 -20.35 -26.57
CA GLU A 15 23.35 -20.23 -25.72
C GLU A 15 22.76 -18.84 -25.89
N SER A 16 21.49 -18.78 -26.24
CA SER A 16 20.71 -17.55 -26.24
C SER A 16 19.70 -17.62 -25.11
N VAL A 17 19.70 -16.61 -24.26
CA VAL A 17 18.72 -16.44 -23.19
C VAL A 17 17.90 -15.20 -23.53
N GLY A 18 16.63 -15.42 -23.90
CA GLY A 18 15.66 -14.36 -24.07
C GLY A 18 14.91 -14.13 -22.76
N TYR A 19 14.93 -12.89 -22.28
CA TYR A 19 13.99 -12.43 -21.26
C TYR A 19 12.80 -11.81 -21.98
N PRO A 20 11.55 -12.28 -21.74
CA PRO A 20 10.40 -11.51 -22.18
C PRO A 20 10.47 -10.15 -21.49
N GLU A 21 10.49 -9.08 -22.28
CA GLU A 21 10.36 -7.73 -21.76
C GLU A 21 8.90 -7.58 -21.33
N GLU A 22 8.63 -7.68 -20.02
CA GLU A 22 7.32 -7.30 -19.52
C GLU A 22 7.21 -5.79 -19.69
N VAL A 23 6.46 -5.36 -20.70
CA VAL A 23 6.11 -3.95 -20.84
C VAL A 23 5.33 -3.56 -19.59
N GLU A 24 5.97 -2.79 -18.72
CA GLU A 24 5.32 -2.18 -17.58
C GLU A 24 4.49 -1.01 -18.08
N TYR A 25 3.16 -1.18 -18.05
CA TYR A 25 2.23 -0.09 -18.28
C TYR A 25 2.07 0.69 -16.97
N LEU A 26 2.39 1.98 -17.02
CA LEU A 26 2.14 2.95 -15.95
C LEU A 26 0.99 3.86 -16.35
N GLY A 27 -0.19 3.64 -15.77
CA GLY A 27 -1.31 4.56 -15.86
C GLY A 27 -1.20 5.63 -14.77
N LEU A 28 -1.47 6.88 -15.11
CA LEU A 28 -1.60 7.97 -14.13
C LEU A 28 -3.00 8.56 -14.23
N SER A 29 -3.70 8.63 -13.09
CA SER A 29 -4.99 9.31 -12.97
C SER A 29 -4.84 10.47 -12.00
N MET A 30 -5.20 11.69 -12.42
CA MET A 30 -5.09 12.88 -11.58
C MET A 30 -6.48 13.42 -11.24
N CYS A 31 -6.74 13.58 -9.95
CA CYS A 31 -7.91 14.31 -9.48
C CYS A 31 -7.66 15.82 -9.60
N LEU A 32 -8.32 16.48 -10.53
CA LEU A 32 -8.06 17.90 -10.83
C LEU A 32 -8.45 18.87 -9.70
N SER A 33 -9.28 18.44 -8.74
CA SER A 33 -9.73 19.30 -7.63
C SER A 33 -8.66 19.44 -6.53
N ASN A 34 -7.86 18.40 -6.29
CA ASN A 34 -6.83 18.39 -5.26
C ASN A 34 -5.43 18.03 -5.79
N LEU A 35 -5.30 17.82 -7.09
CA LEU A 35 -4.08 17.42 -7.80
C LEU A 35 -3.46 16.10 -7.30
N ALA A 36 -4.22 15.28 -6.56
CA ALA A 36 -3.78 13.96 -6.16
C ALA A 36 -3.64 13.07 -7.40
N VAL A 37 -2.53 12.32 -7.47
CA VAL A 37 -2.23 11.41 -8.57
C VAL A 37 -2.27 9.97 -8.06
N SER A 38 -3.12 9.16 -8.68
CA SER A 38 -3.13 7.71 -8.53
C SER A 38 -2.30 7.07 -9.64
N GLN A 39 -1.50 6.08 -9.27
CA GLN A 39 -0.76 5.26 -10.23
C GLN A 39 -1.47 3.93 -10.39
N LEU A 40 -1.76 3.55 -11.63
CA LEU A 40 -2.35 2.27 -12.00
C LEU A 40 -1.24 1.42 -12.61
N CYS A 41 -0.78 0.43 -11.86
CA CYS A 41 0.21 -0.53 -12.32
C CYS A 41 -0.53 -1.76 -12.89
N LYS A 42 0.09 -2.46 -13.85
CA LYS A 42 -0.43 -3.72 -14.44
C LYS A 42 -1.76 -3.57 -15.19
N TYR A 43 -2.15 -2.36 -15.57
CA TYR A 43 -3.31 -2.07 -16.41
C TYR A 43 -2.92 -2.11 -17.90
N LYS A 44 -2.94 -3.31 -18.52
CA LYS A 44 -2.48 -3.55 -19.90
C LYS A 44 -3.57 -3.29 -20.94
N PHE A 45 -4.19 -2.11 -20.92
CA PHE A 45 -5.21 -1.73 -21.90
C PHE A 45 -4.71 -0.58 -22.79
N ASP A 46 -4.90 -0.73 -24.10
CA ASP A 46 -4.54 0.27 -25.10
C ASP A 46 -5.59 1.39 -25.19
N SER A 47 -6.83 1.08 -24.82
CA SER A 47 -7.93 2.04 -24.81
C SER A 47 -8.97 1.68 -23.76
N MET A 48 -9.67 2.70 -23.25
CA MET A 48 -10.71 2.56 -22.24
C MET A 48 -11.91 3.42 -22.61
N VAL A 49 -13.11 2.92 -22.36
CA VAL A 49 -14.35 3.68 -22.55
C VAL A 49 -15.36 3.32 -21.48
N LYS A 50 -16.17 4.30 -21.07
CA LYS A 50 -17.41 4.03 -20.34
C LYS A 50 -18.53 3.80 -21.36
N PHE A 51 -19.08 2.59 -21.40
CA PHE A 51 -20.20 2.23 -22.26
C PHE A 51 -21.43 1.91 -21.39
N GLY A 52 -22.39 2.83 -21.35
CA GLY A 52 -23.47 2.78 -20.36
C GLY A 52 -22.89 2.96 -18.95
N ASP A 53 -23.15 2.00 -18.06
CA ASP A 53 -22.63 1.99 -16.68
C ASP A 53 -21.37 1.12 -16.51
N VAL A 54 -20.85 0.54 -17.59
CA VAL A 54 -19.70 -0.38 -17.55
C VAL A 54 -18.45 0.33 -18.06
N TYR A 55 -17.37 0.22 -17.30
CA TYR A 55 -16.03 0.59 -17.78
C TYR A 55 -15.43 -0.59 -18.52
N VAL A 56 -14.95 -0.34 -19.74
CA VAL A 56 -14.43 -1.37 -20.64
C VAL A 56 -13.02 -0.99 -21.05
N GLY A 57 -12.08 -1.93 -20.91
CA GLY A 57 -10.72 -1.84 -21.42
C GLY A 57 -10.53 -2.75 -22.63
N ALA A 58 -9.84 -2.27 -23.66
CA ALA A 58 -9.45 -3.07 -24.81
C ALA A 58 -7.93 -3.11 -24.93
N GLY A 59 -7.38 -4.29 -25.21
CA GLY A 59 -5.95 -4.52 -25.42
C GLY A 59 -5.70 -5.74 -26.33
N PRO A 60 -4.44 -6.19 -26.47
CA PRO A 60 -4.07 -7.30 -27.36
C PRO A 60 -4.76 -8.62 -27.03
N ASP A 61 -5.09 -8.82 -25.75
CA ASP A 61 -5.73 -10.04 -25.25
C ASP A 61 -7.27 -10.00 -25.37
N GLY A 62 -7.85 -8.89 -25.84
CA GLY A 62 -9.29 -8.72 -26.07
C GLY A 62 -9.91 -7.53 -25.33
N ILE A 63 -11.22 -7.64 -25.08
CA ILE A 63 -12.03 -6.62 -24.42
C ILE A 63 -12.46 -7.17 -23.06
N PHE A 64 -12.18 -6.41 -22.00
CA PHE A 64 -12.43 -6.79 -20.61
C PHE A 64 -13.27 -5.72 -19.91
N THR A 65 -14.16 -6.15 -19.02
CA THR A 65 -14.84 -5.23 -18.12
C THR A 65 -13.90 -4.86 -16.97
N LEU A 66 -13.89 -3.58 -16.62
CA LEU A 66 -13.12 -3.03 -15.51
C LEU A 66 -14.08 -2.90 -14.33
N GLU A 67 -14.40 -4.04 -13.74
CA GLU A 67 -15.29 -4.13 -12.58
C GLU A 67 -14.49 -4.03 -11.28
N ASP A 68 -15.16 -3.62 -10.20
CA ASP A 68 -14.65 -3.85 -8.85
C ASP A 68 -14.58 -5.37 -8.64
N SER A 69 -13.38 -5.87 -8.40
CA SER A 69 -13.15 -7.24 -7.99
C SER A 69 -12.44 -7.24 -6.65
N ASP A 70 -12.86 -8.15 -5.78
CA ASP A 70 -12.18 -8.40 -4.50
C ASP A 70 -10.87 -9.19 -4.68
N THR A 71 -10.61 -9.71 -5.89
CA THR A 71 -9.44 -10.54 -6.19
C THR A 71 -8.73 -10.09 -7.47
N PHE A 72 -7.42 -10.30 -7.53
CA PHE A 72 -6.61 -10.09 -8.73
C PHE A 72 -5.92 -11.40 -9.11
N ASP A 73 -6.17 -11.91 -10.32
CA ASP A 73 -5.60 -13.17 -10.81
C ASP A 73 -5.86 -14.37 -9.87
N GLY A 74 -7.04 -14.39 -9.24
CA GLY A 74 -7.45 -15.43 -8.28
C GLY A 74 -6.79 -15.34 -6.90
N GLY A 75 -6.00 -14.29 -6.63
CA GLY A 75 -5.42 -13.98 -5.32
C GLY A 75 -6.08 -12.77 -4.64
N GLU A 76 -5.89 -12.68 -3.33
CA GLU A 76 -6.30 -11.52 -2.53
C GLU A 76 -5.54 -10.25 -2.93
N ILE A 77 -6.19 -9.07 -2.80
CA ILE A 77 -5.58 -7.78 -3.14
C ILE A 77 -4.92 -7.16 -1.91
N ASP A 78 -3.59 -7.05 -1.93
CA ASP A 78 -2.82 -6.33 -0.91
C ASP A 78 -3.02 -4.81 -1.06
N SER A 79 -3.63 -4.19 -0.06
CA SER A 79 -3.95 -2.76 -0.02
C SER A 79 -3.15 -2.06 1.08
N VAL A 80 -2.55 -0.92 0.74
CA VAL A 80 -1.68 -0.14 1.64
C VAL A 80 -2.02 1.34 1.63
N VAL A 81 -2.03 1.94 2.82
CA VAL A 81 -2.06 3.39 3.03
C VAL A 81 -0.83 3.78 3.84
N GLU A 82 0.09 4.52 3.20
CA GLU A 82 1.29 5.06 3.87
C GLU A 82 1.17 6.58 4.03
N LEU A 83 1.24 7.04 5.28
CA LEU A 83 1.24 8.46 5.59
C LEU A 83 2.64 9.07 5.43
N PRO A 84 2.74 10.37 5.10
CA PRO A 84 4.04 11.03 5.02
C PRO A 84 4.77 11.00 6.36
N LEU A 85 6.10 11.01 6.30
CA LEU A 85 6.94 11.19 7.48
C LEU A 85 6.62 12.57 8.10
N THR A 86 6.19 12.58 9.36
CA THR A 86 5.70 13.80 10.02
C THR A 86 6.30 13.97 11.40
N ASP A 87 6.54 15.21 11.83
CA ASP A 87 6.89 15.52 13.22
C ASP A 87 5.66 15.75 14.10
N LEU A 88 4.46 15.44 13.59
CA LEU A 88 3.18 15.63 14.30
C LEU A 88 3.01 17.08 14.79
N GLY A 89 3.60 18.06 14.09
CA GLY A 89 3.53 19.49 14.41
C GLY A 89 4.38 19.93 15.60
N VAL A 90 5.28 19.08 16.12
CA VAL A 90 6.07 19.38 17.32
C VAL A 90 7.55 19.02 17.10
N SER A 91 8.47 19.95 17.35
CA SER A 91 9.90 19.76 17.07
C SER A 91 10.67 18.89 18.08
N TYR A 92 10.01 18.44 19.14
CA TYR A 92 10.61 17.63 20.20
C TYR A 92 10.57 16.13 19.88
N GLN A 93 11.42 15.34 20.55
CA GLN A 93 11.29 13.89 20.53
C GLN A 93 9.95 13.48 21.15
N LYS A 94 9.39 12.38 20.66
CA LYS A 94 8.10 11.86 21.10
C LYS A 94 8.19 10.36 21.31
N ARG A 95 7.26 9.83 22.11
CA ARG A 95 6.89 8.41 22.13
C ARG A 95 5.44 8.28 21.75
N LEU A 96 5.11 7.42 20.79
CA LEU A 96 3.71 7.13 20.48
C LEU A 96 3.14 6.18 21.53
N ARG A 97 1.89 6.41 21.95
CA ARG A 97 1.22 5.59 22.98
C ARG A 97 0.08 4.79 22.42
N LYS A 98 -0.73 5.45 21.61
CA LYS A 98 -1.92 4.87 21.01
C LYS A 98 -2.09 5.48 19.63
N ILE A 99 -2.62 4.67 18.73
CA ILE A 99 -3.11 5.11 17.44
C ILE A 99 -4.56 4.69 17.42
N HIS A 100 -5.45 5.66 17.32
CA HIS A 100 -6.88 5.49 17.15
C HIS A 100 -7.19 5.59 15.66
N VAL A 101 -7.97 4.67 15.15
CA VAL A 101 -8.36 4.63 13.74
C VAL A 101 -9.87 4.55 13.69
N GLY A 102 -10.49 5.48 12.97
CA GLY A 102 -11.89 5.42 12.56
C GLY A 102 -11.96 4.83 11.16
N PHE A 103 -12.67 3.71 11.01
CA PHE A 103 -12.67 2.90 9.80
C PHE A 103 -13.88 1.95 9.76
N GLU A 104 -14.15 1.43 8.57
CA GLU A 104 -14.97 0.25 8.35
C GLU A 104 -14.12 -0.82 7.68
N THR A 105 -14.42 -2.09 7.97
CA THR A 105 -13.68 -3.22 7.41
C THR A 105 -14.45 -4.52 7.62
N ASN A 106 -14.10 -5.55 6.87
CA ASN A 106 -14.51 -6.94 7.09
C ASN A 106 -13.40 -7.81 7.73
N GLY A 107 -12.23 -7.24 8.04
CA GLY A 107 -11.08 -7.98 8.57
C GLY A 107 -10.17 -7.14 9.47
N SER A 108 -9.01 -7.69 9.83
CA SER A 108 -8.03 -6.95 10.64
C SER A 108 -7.05 -6.19 9.76
N LEU A 109 -6.56 -5.05 10.25
CA LEU A 109 -5.51 -4.30 9.56
C LEU A 109 -4.19 -4.46 10.30
N LYS A 110 -3.08 -4.39 9.57
CA LYS A 110 -1.73 -4.26 10.12
C LYS A 110 -1.34 -2.79 10.16
N VAL A 111 -0.88 -2.33 11.31
CA VAL A 111 -0.39 -0.97 11.53
C VAL A 111 1.10 -1.03 11.79
N THR A 112 1.88 -0.53 10.86
CA THR A 112 3.33 -0.40 10.97
C THR A 112 3.70 1.02 11.39
N VAL A 113 4.50 1.12 12.45
CA VAL A 113 4.94 2.37 13.05
C VAL A 113 6.46 2.43 12.94
N SER A 114 6.98 3.41 12.21
CA SER A 114 8.42 3.64 12.08
C SER A 114 8.83 5.05 12.51
N ASN A 115 10.08 5.19 12.93
CA ASN A 115 10.66 6.46 13.35
C ASN A 115 12.02 6.76 12.71
N ASP A 116 12.49 7.99 12.89
CA ASP A 116 13.78 8.49 12.41
C ASP A 116 15.03 7.87 13.06
N GLU A 117 14.86 7.09 14.13
CA GLU A 117 15.94 6.33 14.78
C GLU A 117 16.06 4.90 14.23
N GLY A 118 15.33 4.57 13.13
CA GLY A 118 15.37 3.25 12.49
C GLY A 118 14.59 2.17 13.24
N ASN A 119 13.73 2.55 14.18
CA ASN A 119 12.85 1.59 14.87
C ASN A 119 11.57 1.42 14.06
N GLU A 120 11.24 0.18 13.72
CA GLU A 120 9.98 -0.20 13.08
C GLU A 120 9.27 -1.26 13.92
N ARG A 121 7.94 -1.17 14.02
CA ARG A 121 7.10 -2.11 14.78
C ARG A 121 5.78 -2.31 14.09
N GLU A 122 5.31 -3.54 14.08
CA GLU A 122 4.01 -3.91 13.52
C GLU A 122 3.02 -4.21 14.66
N TYR A 123 1.76 -3.84 14.45
CA TYR A 123 0.65 -4.08 15.37
C TYR A 123 -0.56 -4.53 14.58
N THR A 124 -1.32 -5.47 15.14
CA THR A 124 -2.64 -5.82 14.58
C THR A 124 -3.70 -4.88 15.15
N LEU A 125 -4.40 -4.17 14.26
CA LEU A 125 -5.60 -3.41 14.55
C LEU A 125 -6.82 -4.33 14.36
N THR A 126 -7.26 -4.92 15.46
CA THR A 126 -8.47 -5.75 15.47
C THR A 126 -9.72 -4.85 15.48
N PRO A 127 -10.64 -4.99 14.51
CA PRO A 127 -11.88 -4.24 14.49
C PRO A 127 -12.80 -4.65 15.64
N LEU A 128 -13.70 -3.75 16.03
CA LEU A 128 -14.77 -4.09 16.99
C LEU A 128 -15.96 -4.76 16.28
N ASN A 129 -16.08 -4.55 14.96
CA ASN A 129 -17.13 -5.08 14.13
C ASN A 129 -16.58 -5.33 12.71
N THR A 130 -16.94 -6.45 12.09
CA THR A 130 -16.55 -6.78 10.71
C THR A 130 -17.73 -6.70 9.71
N SER A 131 -18.79 -5.98 10.06
CA SER A 131 -20.00 -5.87 9.24
C SER A 131 -19.95 -4.73 8.20
N ASN A 132 -18.76 -4.22 7.85
CA ASN A 132 -18.61 -3.03 6.99
C ASN A 132 -19.47 -1.85 7.46
N LEU A 133 -19.47 -1.60 8.76
CA LEU A 133 -20.08 -0.42 9.36
C LEU A 133 -19.01 0.42 10.03
N GLN A 134 -19.18 1.75 9.95
CA GLN A 134 -18.26 2.70 10.54
C GLN A 134 -18.09 2.47 12.05
N HIS A 135 -16.86 2.29 12.47
CA HIS A 135 -16.51 2.18 13.88
C HIS A 135 -15.08 2.67 14.13
N GLY A 136 -14.59 2.52 15.37
CA GLY A 136 -13.23 2.88 15.73
C GLY A 136 -12.57 1.81 16.58
N SER A 137 -11.27 1.61 16.35
CA SER A 137 -10.43 0.75 17.17
C SER A 137 -9.09 1.45 17.44
N ARG A 138 -8.24 0.81 18.26
CA ARG A 138 -6.93 1.37 18.61
C ARG A 138 -5.87 0.30 18.78
N VAL A 139 -4.65 0.64 18.39
CA VAL A 139 -3.46 -0.11 18.78
C VAL A 139 -2.73 0.59 19.94
N SER A 140 -2.19 -0.20 20.86
CA SER A 140 -1.33 0.32 21.94
C SER A 140 0.12 0.13 21.53
N VAL A 141 0.83 1.25 21.36
CA VAL A 141 2.22 1.25 20.91
C VAL A 141 3.15 1.00 22.11
N ASN A 142 4.13 0.12 21.92
CA ASN A 142 5.10 -0.22 22.96
C ASN A 142 6.00 0.98 23.30
N ARG A 143 6.57 0.97 24.51
CA ARG A 143 7.27 2.15 25.08
C ARG A 143 8.73 2.30 24.63
N ASP A 144 9.22 1.35 23.86
CA ASP A 144 10.61 1.16 23.47
C ASP A 144 11.04 2.02 22.27
N GLY A 145 10.11 2.80 21.67
CA GLY A 145 10.41 3.73 20.59
C GLY A 145 10.41 5.18 21.03
N LYS A 146 11.43 5.95 20.62
CA LYS A 146 11.43 7.41 20.66
C LYS A 146 11.90 7.94 19.30
N GLY A 147 11.41 9.10 18.89
CA GLY A 147 11.81 9.72 17.63
C GLY A 147 11.20 11.10 17.48
N ARG A 148 11.79 11.97 16.65
CA ARG A 148 11.17 13.26 16.33
C ARG A 148 10.15 13.07 15.21
N TYR A 149 10.57 12.40 14.14
CA TYR A 149 9.74 12.09 12.99
C TYR A 149 9.19 10.66 13.07
N TRP A 150 7.93 10.51 12.70
CA TRP A 150 7.19 9.26 12.72
C TRP A 150 6.47 9.05 11.40
N LYS A 151 6.39 7.80 10.98
CA LYS A 151 5.63 7.36 9.81
C LYS A 151 4.68 6.25 10.23
N LEU A 152 3.49 6.26 9.65
CA LEU A 152 2.47 5.24 9.83
C LEU A 152 2.14 4.63 8.48
N ARG A 153 2.01 3.30 8.47
CA ARG A 153 1.57 2.53 7.33
C ARG A 153 0.48 1.57 7.80
N LEU A 154 -0.64 1.54 7.08
CA LEU A 154 -1.75 0.64 7.32
C LEU A 154 -1.87 -0.30 6.12
N GLU A 155 -2.03 -1.58 6.39
CA GLU A 155 -2.15 -2.63 5.37
C GLU A 155 -3.35 -3.52 5.73
N ASN A 156 -4.09 -3.99 4.73
CA ASN A 156 -5.05 -5.06 4.99
C ASN A 156 -4.33 -6.37 5.32
N ILE A 157 -5.03 -7.26 6.03
CA ILE A 157 -4.62 -8.64 6.25
C ILE A 157 -5.58 -9.53 5.46
N ASP A 158 -5.03 -10.51 4.73
CA ASP A 158 -5.79 -11.50 3.96
C ASP A 158 -6.80 -10.86 2.99
N GLY A 159 -6.41 -9.79 2.29
CA GLY A 159 -7.28 -9.15 1.28
C GLY A 159 -8.48 -8.39 1.82
N CYS A 160 -8.60 -8.22 3.15
CA CYS A 160 -9.80 -7.60 3.71
C CYS A 160 -10.05 -6.18 3.16
N ASP A 161 -11.33 -5.90 2.95
CA ASP A 161 -11.81 -4.59 2.52
C ASP A 161 -11.74 -3.61 3.69
N PHE A 162 -11.38 -2.37 3.41
CA PHE A 162 -11.39 -1.30 4.41
C PHE A 162 -11.51 0.10 3.82
N SER A 163 -12.15 0.97 4.59
CA SER A 163 -12.19 2.41 4.34
C SER A 163 -11.82 3.17 5.60
N LEU A 164 -11.01 4.22 5.45
CA LEU A 164 -10.45 5.00 6.56
C LEU A 164 -11.08 6.40 6.63
N ASP A 165 -11.62 6.76 7.79
CA ASP A 165 -12.11 8.13 8.06
C ASP A 165 -11.05 9.00 8.71
N SER A 166 -10.34 8.43 9.70
CA SER A 166 -9.50 9.20 10.59
C SER A 166 -8.40 8.35 11.22
N ILE A 167 -7.24 8.97 11.40
CA ILE A 167 -6.12 8.40 12.13
C ILE A 167 -5.68 9.44 13.15
N GLU A 168 -5.85 9.14 14.44
CA GLU A 168 -5.44 9.99 15.54
C GLU A 168 -4.32 9.32 16.33
N VAL A 169 -3.22 10.05 16.49
CA VAL A 169 -2.03 9.58 17.21
C VAL A 169 -1.95 10.28 18.55
N ILE A 170 -1.70 9.51 19.62
CA ILE A 170 -1.49 10.04 20.97
C ILE A 170 0.02 10.03 21.29
N PRO A 171 0.76 11.12 21.04
CA PRO A 171 2.16 11.24 21.39
C PRO A 171 2.36 11.68 22.85
N ILE A 172 3.45 11.21 23.47
CA ILE A 172 4.04 11.85 24.64
C ILE A 172 5.23 12.66 24.17
N ILE A 173 5.17 13.97 24.37
CA ILE A 173 6.26 14.90 24.06
C ILE A 173 7.35 14.76 25.13
N LEU A 174 8.59 14.54 24.71
CA LEU A 174 9.75 14.45 25.59
C LEU A 174 10.42 15.84 25.68
N ALA A 175 10.82 16.24 26.88
CA ALA A 175 11.35 17.58 27.15
C ALA A 175 12.70 17.89 26.47
N ARG A 176 13.41 16.89 25.94
CA ARG A 176 14.76 17.07 25.37
C ARG A 176 14.68 17.33 23.86
N LYS A 177 15.33 18.41 23.41
CA LYS A 177 15.60 18.68 21.99
C LYS A 177 16.43 17.50 21.43
N PRO A 178 16.22 17.05 20.18
CA PRO A 178 16.96 15.92 19.63
C PRO A 178 18.46 16.17 19.77
N SER A 179 19.14 15.35 20.56
CA SER A 179 20.60 15.24 20.47
C SER A 179 20.84 14.42 19.21
N GLY A 180 21.35 15.05 18.15
CA GLY A 180 21.81 14.31 16.99
C GLY A 180 22.81 13.24 17.41
N LEU A 181 22.84 12.13 16.65
CA LEU A 181 24.00 11.25 16.59
C LEU A 181 25.22 12.06 16.14
#